data_AF-A0A4V2VXQ2-F1
#
_entry.id   AF-A0A4V2VXQ2-F1
#
_cell.length_a   1.000
_cell.length_b   1.000
_cell.length_c   1.000
_cell.angle_alpha   90.00
_cell.angle_beta   90.00
_cell.angle_gamma   90.00
#
_symmetry.space_group_name_H-M   'P 1'
#
loop_
_entity.id
_entity.type
_entity.pdbx_description
1 polymer ?
#
loop_
_entity_poly.entity_id
_entity_poly.type
_entity_poly.pdbx_seq_one_letter_code
_entity_poly.pdbx_strand_id
1 'polypeptide(L)'
;MKDCASKKTLLALEQARADIARKRHRWKGWQARLDPARLVFIDETWIKTNMAPLYGWGPKGKRLRGFAPHGHWRTLTFLGALRCDRLTAPCVFDGPINGQCFSAYVEQQLVPVLRPGDIVVMDNLGSHKSALVRQLIRAAGARLWFLPPYSPDLNPIEQAFAKIKHRMRHAQKRSTEDTWRFIGSLVETIQPQECRNYFENAGYASNKT
;
A
#
# COMPACT_ATOMS: atom_id res chain seq x y z
N MET A 1 -29.77 -22.83 14.87
CA MET A 1 -28.55 -22.54 14.10
C MET A 1 -27.54 -21.89 15.03
N LYS A 2 -26.32 -22.40 15.12
CA LYS A 2 -25.24 -21.73 15.87
C LYS A 2 -24.70 -20.63 14.96
N ASP A 3 -25.02 -19.37 15.27
CA ASP A 3 -24.40 -18.24 14.61
C ASP A 3 -22.92 -18.19 14.99
N CYS A 4 -22.04 -18.41 14.00
CA CYS A 4 -20.62 -18.20 14.14
C CYS A 4 -20.33 -16.73 13.84
N ALA A 5 -19.68 -16.01 14.76
CA ALA A 5 -19.30 -14.61 14.54
C ALA A 5 -18.23 -14.53 13.44
N SER A 6 -18.66 -14.35 12.20
CA SER A 6 -17.77 -14.07 11.07
C SER A 6 -17.49 -12.57 10.99
N LYS A 7 -16.23 -12.20 10.76
CA LYS A 7 -15.85 -10.80 10.59
C LYS A 7 -16.47 -10.27 9.29
N LYS A 8 -17.36 -9.29 9.39
CA LYS A 8 -17.95 -8.62 8.22
C LYS A 8 -16.88 -7.82 7.49
N THR A 9 -16.65 -8.11 6.20
CA THR A 9 -15.87 -7.25 5.31
C THR A 9 -16.76 -6.10 4.84
N LEU A 10 -16.41 -4.88 5.22
CA LEU A 10 -17.08 -3.67 4.74
C LEU A 10 -16.52 -3.30 3.36
N LEU A 11 -17.38 -3.30 2.34
CA LEU A 11 -17.05 -2.81 1.00
C LEU A 11 -17.63 -1.40 0.84
N ALA A 12 -16.92 -0.55 0.09
CA ALA A 12 -17.45 0.77 -0.26
C ALA A 12 -18.72 0.61 -1.11
N LEU A 13 -19.79 1.34 -0.80
CA LEU A 13 -21.07 1.25 -1.53
C LEU A 13 -20.89 1.59 -3.01
N GLU A 14 -19.94 2.46 -3.33
CA GLU A 14 -19.53 2.85 -4.66
C GLU A 14 -19.08 1.66 -5.51
N GLN A 15 -18.57 0.58 -4.89
CA GLN A 15 -18.21 -0.65 -5.62
C GLN A 15 -19.43 -1.30 -6.31
N ALA A 16 -20.65 -1.08 -5.79
CA ALA A 16 -21.87 -1.63 -6.35
C ALA A 16 -22.43 -0.82 -7.54
N ARG A 17 -21.89 0.39 -7.80
CA ARG A 17 -22.25 1.16 -8.99
C ARG A 17 -21.89 0.37 -10.25
N ALA A 18 -22.83 0.27 -11.20
CA ALA A 18 -22.70 -0.62 -12.35
C ALA A 18 -21.44 -0.36 -13.21
N ASP A 19 -20.97 0.87 -13.30
CA ASP A 19 -19.74 1.21 -14.01
C ASP A 19 -18.48 0.73 -13.26
N ILE A 20 -18.42 0.90 -11.95
CA ILE A 20 -17.31 0.44 -11.09
C ILE A 20 -17.30 -1.09 -11.01
N ALA A 21 -18.46 -1.71 -10.82
CA ALA A 21 -18.62 -3.17 -10.79
C ALA A 21 -18.13 -3.81 -12.10
N ARG A 22 -18.47 -3.25 -13.27
CA ARG A 22 -17.96 -3.72 -14.58
C ARG A 22 -16.45 -3.59 -14.69
N LYS A 23 -15.86 -2.46 -14.26
CA LYS A 23 -14.39 -2.27 -14.26
C LYS A 23 -13.70 -3.28 -13.34
N ARG A 24 -14.25 -3.51 -12.15
CA ARG A 24 -13.75 -4.52 -11.19
C ARG A 24 -13.85 -5.93 -11.75
N HIS A 25 -14.98 -6.31 -12.35
CA HIS A 25 -15.16 -7.62 -12.97
C HIS A 25 -14.15 -7.85 -14.10
N ARG A 26 -13.98 -6.86 -14.98
CA ARG A 26 -12.95 -6.89 -16.02
C ARG A 26 -11.57 -7.09 -15.41
N TRP A 27 -11.18 -6.27 -14.43
CA TRP A 27 -9.88 -6.39 -13.75
C TRP A 27 -9.64 -7.80 -13.19
N LYS A 28 -10.61 -8.36 -12.46
CA LYS A 28 -10.55 -9.73 -11.93
C LYS A 28 -10.32 -10.78 -13.01
N GLY A 29 -10.92 -10.61 -14.19
CA GLY A 29 -10.67 -11.47 -15.35
C GLY A 29 -9.23 -11.39 -15.90
N TRP A 30 -8.54 -10.25 -15.73
CA TRP A 30 -7.13 -10.09 -16.09
C TRP A 30 -6.18 -10.60 -15.02
N GLN A 31 -6.53 -10.52 -13.73
CA GLN A 31 -5.62 -10.88 -12.62
C GLN A 31 -4.98 -12.24 -12.81
N ALA A 32 -5.76 -13.23 -13.24
CA ALA A 32 -5.29 -14.59 -13.45
C ALA A 32 -4.30 -14.78 -14.62
N ARG A 33 -4.18 -13.77 -15.49
CA ARG A 33 -3.31 -13.79 -16.69
C ARG A 33 -2.07 -12.93 -16.53
N LEU A 34 -1.96 -12.18 -15.43
CA LEU A 34 -0.84 -11.30 -15.17
C LEU A 34 0.28 -12.10 -14.51
N ASP A 35 1.50 -11.99 -15.04
CA ASP A 35 2.69 -12.52 -14.39
C ASP A 35 3.00 -11.68 -13.13
N PRO A 36 2.90 -12.25 -11.91
CA PRO A 36 3.14 -11.52 -10.67
C PRO A 36 4.54 -10.93 -10.58
N ALA A 37 5.54 -11.52 -11.25
CA ALA A 37 6.92 -11.04 -11.24
C ALA A 37 7.10 -9.71 -11.99
N ARG A 38 6.16 -9.37 -12.88
CA ARG A 38 6.15 -8.12 -13.66
C ARG A 38 5.34 -7.00 -13.01
N LEU A 39 4.53 -7.32 -12.01
CA LEU A 39 3.65 -6.35 -11.37
C LEU A 39 4.40 -5.55 -10.30
N VAL A 40 4.21 -4.23 -10.33
CA VAL A 40 4.77 -3.29 -9.36
C VAL A 40 3.65 -2.41 -8.85
N PHE A 41 3.15 -2.67 -7.64
CA PHE A 41 2.10 -1.86 -7.03
C PHE A 41 2.73 -0.68 -6.30
N ILE A 42 2.33 0.53 -6.64
CA ILE A 42 2.77 1.74 -5.92
C ILE A 42 1.58 2.42 -5.27
N ASP A 43 1.82 2.96 -4.09
CA ASP A 43 0.80 3.67 -3.31
C ASP A 43 1.47 4.50 -2.21
N GLU A 44 0.69 5.35 -1.56
CA GLU A 44 1.09 6.13 -0.40
C GLU A 44 0.29 5.78 0.85
N THR A 45 0.92 5.91 2.01
CA THR A 45 0.22 5.83 3.30
C THR A 45 0.73 6.89 4.25
N TRP A 46 -0.18 7.37 5.08
CA TRP A 46 0.14 8.38 6.08
C TRP A 46 0.66 7.71 7.35
N ILE A 47 1.75 8.23 7.90
CA ILE A 47 2.37 7.80 9.14
C ILE A 47 2.41 9.01 10.09
N LYS A 48 1.78 8.90 11.26
CA LYS A 48 1.67 10.00 12.23
C LYS A 48 2.54 9.72 13.44
N THR A 49 3.22 10.73 13.98
CA THR A 49 4.05 10.58 15.18
C THR A 49 3.24 10.33 16.47
N ASN A 50 1.92 10.53 16.43
CA ASN A 50 1.02 10.19 17.53
C ASN A 50 0.42 8.78 17.43
N MET A 51 0.86 7.94 16.48
CA MET A 51 0.39 6.56 16.38
C MET A 51 0.64 5.80 17.69
N ALA A 52 -0.37 5.06 18.15
CA ALA A 52 -0.32 4.20 19.32
C ALA A 52 -1.09 2.90 19.02
N PRO A 53 -0.84 1.80 19.76
CA PRO A 53 -1.55 0.54 19.55
C PRO A 53 -3.07 0.73 19.69
N LEU A 54 -3.83 0.22 18.72
CA LEU A 54 -5.30 0.31 18.74
C LEU A 54 -5.93 -0.70 19.70
N TYR A 55 -5.23 -1.81 19.93
CA TYR A 55 -5.65 -2.91 20.79
C TYR A 55 -4.46 -3.37 21.63
N GLY A 56 -4.75 -3.96 22.78
CA GLY A 56 -3.74 -4.58 23.64
C GLY A 56 -4.40 -5.61 24.56
N TRP A 57 -3.56 -6.40 25.22
CA TRP A 57 -4.00 -7.47 26.11
C TRP A 57 -4.03 -6.97 27.56
N GLY A 58 -5.09 -7.32 28.29
CA GLY A 58 -5.26 -6.94 29.69
C GLY A 58 -6.24 -7.86 30.42
N PRO A 59 -6.36 -7.72 31.75
CA PRO A 59 -7.27 -8.54 32.54
C PRO A 59 -8.72 -8.45 32.03
N LYS A 60 -9.39 -9.60 31.93
CA LYS A 60 -10.79 -9.68 31.47
C LYS A 60 -11.67 -8.77 32.32
N GLY A 61 -12.49 -7.94 31.67
CA GLY A 61 -13.41 -7.02 32.34
C GLY A 61 -12.81 -5.67 32.78
N LYS A 62 -11.49 -5.44 32.60
CA LYS A 62 -10.85 -4.16 32.89
C LYS A 62 -10.54 -3.40 31.60
N ARG A 63 -10.78 -2.09 31.59
CA ARG A 63 -10.36 -1.22 30.47
C ARG A 63 -8.84 -1.09 30.47
N LEU A 64 -8.23 -1.34 29.31
CA LEU A 64 -6.81 -1.08 29.09
C LEU A 64 -6.61 0.44 28.91
N ARG A 65 -5.66 1.02 29.65
CA ARG A 65 -5.26 2.43 29.49
C ARG A 65 -4.08 2.51 28.54
N GLY A 66 -4.14 3.44 27.58
CA GLY A 66 -3.05 3.75 26.66
C GLY A 66 -2.84 5.25 26.57
N PHE A 67 -1.61 5.66 26.26
CA PHE A 67 -1.23 7.07 26.15
C PHE A 67 -0.75 7.38 24.73
N ALA A 68 -1.21 8.50 24.18
CA ALA A 68 -0.78 9.00 22.89
C ALA A 68 -0.64 10.54 22.96
N PRO A 69 0.29 11.15 22.22
CA PRO A 69 0.43 12.61 22.14
C PRO A 69 -0.85 13.28 21.64
N HIS A 70 -1.30 14.32 22.34
CA HIS A 70 -2.54 15.05 22.04
C HIS A 70 -2.32 16.48 21.48
N GLY A 71 -1.08 17.00 21.54
CA GLY A 71 -0.77 18.39 21.16
C GLY A 71 -0.14 18.54 19.78
N HIS A 72 1.15 18.23 19.65
CA HIS A 72 1.88 18.37 18.39
C HIS A 72 2.22 17.00 17.81
N TRP A 73 1.65 16.67 16.66
CA TRP A 73 2.04 15.50 15.87
C TRP A 73 2.32 15.91 14.43
N ARG A 74 3.30 15.25 13.82
CA ARG A 74 3.58 15.41 12.40
C ARG A 74 2.97 14.24 11.64
N THR A 75 2.58 14.53 10.41
CA THR A 75 2.10 13.52 9.46
C THR A 75 3.12 13.42 8.36
N LEU A 76 3.74 12.26 8.25
CA LEU A 76 4.64 11.90 7.17
C LEU A 76 3.85 11.12 6.11
N THR A 77 4.23 11.30 4.85
CA THR A 77 3.73 10.47 3.75
C THR A 77 4.80 9.47 3.38
N PHE A 78 4.49 8.19 3.49
CA PHE A 78 5.36 7.09 3.05
C PHE A 78 4.87 6.57 1.71
N LEU A 79 5.77 6.52 0.72
CA LEU A 79 5.55 5.85 -0.55
C LEU A 79 6.43 4.60 -0.63
N GLY A 80 5.93 3.62 -1.35
CA GLY A 80 6.70 2.43 -1.69
C GLY A 80 6.16 1.76 -2.93
N ALA A 81 6.93 0.80 -3.41
CA ALA A 81 6.58 -0.05 -4.53
C ALA A 81 6.66 -1.52 -4.10
N LEU A 82 5.55 -2.24 -4.10
CA LEU A 82 5.51 -3.66 -3.77
C LEU A 82 5.64 -4.51 -5.04
N ARG A 83 6.63 -5.40 -5.02
CA ARG A 83 6.80 -6.51 -5.96
C ARG A 83 6.42 -7.82 -5.27
N CYS A 84 6.26 -8.89 -6.04
CA CYS A 84 5.95 -10.21 -5.49
C CYS A 84 7.05 -10.76 -4.55
N ASP A 85 8.26 -10.21 -4.58
CA ASP A 85 9.42 -10.67 -3.82
C ASP A 85 9.98 -9.66 -2.82
N ARG A 86 9.60 -8.38 -2.89
CA ARG A 86 10.12 -7.33 -1.99
C ARG A 86 9.29 -6.05 -2.00
N LEU A 87 9.45 -5.24 -0.97
CA LEU A 87 9.11 -3.81 -1.01
C LEU A 87 10.35 -3.03 -1.48
N THR A 88 10.19 -2.18 -2.48
CA THR A 88 11.27 -1.41 -3.13
C THR A 88 10.87 0.05 -3.25
N ALA A 89 11.83 0.91 -3.63
CA ALA A 89 11.63 2.36 -3.74
C ALA A 89 10.94 2.99 -2.52
N PRO A 90 11.35 2.71 -1.27
CA PRO A 90 10.75 3.38 -0.11
C PRO A 90 11.13 4.87 -0.11
N CYS A 91 10.17 5.75 0.11
CA CYS A 91 10.40 7.19 0.21
C CYS A 91 9.48 7.81 1.28
N VAL A 92 10.01 8.75 2.07
CA VAL A 92 9.24 9.44 3.12
C VAL A 92 9.31 10.94 2.87
N PHE A 93 8.15 11.59 2.87
CA PHE A 93 7.99 13.05 2.81
C PHE A 93 7.45 13.59 4.13
N ASP A 94 7.92 14.77 4.55
CA ASP A 94 7.34 15.50 5.68
C ASP A 94 6.10 16.28 5.18
N GLY A 95 4.91 15.79 5.54
CA GLY A 95 3.64 16.37 5.12
C GLY A 95 2.98 15.71 3.89
N PRO A 96 1.85 16.28 3.42
CA PRO A 96 1.14 15.81 2.24
C PRO A 96 1.95 16.07 0.97
N ILE A 97 1.90 15.12 0.04
CA ILE A 97 2.57 15.25 -1.26
C ILE A 97 1.64 15.88 -2.31
N ASN A 98 2.22 16.60 -3.25
CA ASN A 98 1.53 17.08 -4.46
C ASN A 98 2.03 16.31 -5.70
N GLY A 99 1.48 16.63 -6.88
CA GLY A 99 1.86 15.97 -8.13
C GLY A 99 3.34 16.13 -8.52
N GLN A 100 4.01 17.20 -8.08
CA GLN A 100 5.45 17.41 -8.32
C GLN A 100 6.29 16.46 -7.46
N CYS A 101 6.01 16.38 -6.15
CA CYS A 101 6.67 15.43 -5.24
C CYS A 101 6.49 14.00 -5.72
N PHE A 102 5.28 13.64 -6.16
CA PHE A 102 5.00 12.32 -6.70
C PHE A 102 5.77 12.04 -8.00
N SER A 103 5.86 13.01 -8.90
CA SER A 103 6.65 12.87 -10.13
C SER A 103 8.14 12.68 -9.83
N ALA A 104 8.68 13.44 -8.87
CA ALA A 104 10.06 13.28 -8.41
C ALA A 104 10.31 11.91 -7.77
N TYR A 105 9.36 11.40 -6.98
CA TYR A 105 9.43 10.02 -6.47
C TYR A 105 9.49 9.00 -7.61
N VAL A 106 8.63 9.15 -8.63
CA VAL A 106 8.63 8.24 -9.78
C VAL A 106 9.97 8.28 -10.51
N GLU A 107 10.49 9.47 -10.79
CA GLU A 107 11.75 9.66 -11.51
C GLU A 107 12.97 9.13 -10.73
N GLN A 108 13.08 9.50 -9.45
CA GLN A 108 14.31 9.32 -8.68
C GLN A 108 14.34 8.02 -7.90
N GLN A 109 13.18 7.42 -7.57
CA GLN A 109 13.09 6.24 -6.72
C GLN A 109 12.49 5.05 -7.47
N LEU A 110 11.39 5.25 -8.20
CA LEU A 110 10.70 4.15 -8.87
C LEU A 110 11.42 3.70 -10.15
N VAL A 111 11.66 4.63 -11.09
CA VAL A 111 12.27 4.32 -12.39
C VAL A 111 13.58 3.54 -12.28
N PRO A 112 14.53 3.88 -11.37
CA PRO A 112 15.77 3.13 -11.22
C PRO A 112 15.60 1.65 -10.84
N VAL A 113 14.45 1.26 -10.27
CA VAL A 113 14.17 -0.12 -9.86
C VAL A 113 13.20 -0.84 -10.80
N LEU A 114 12.76 -0.20 -11.89
CA LEU A 114 11.95 -0.81 -12.94
C LEU A 114 12.79 -1.59 -13.93
N ARG A 115 12.14 -2.56 -14.58
CA ARG A 115 12.69 -3.38 -15.66
C ARG A 115 11.78 -3.27 -16.87
N PRO A 116 12.34 -3.34 -18.10
CA PRO A 116 11.51 -3.43 -19.30
C PRO A 116 10.49 -4.56 -19.21
N GLY A 117 9.24 -4.25 -19.54
CA GLY A 117 8.10 -5.17 -19.44
C GLY A 117 7.37 -5.16 -18.10
N ASP A 118 7.86 -4.44 -17.09
CA ASP A 118 7.11 -4.25 -15.83
C ASP A 118 5.78 -3.52 -16.07
N ILE A 119 4.81 -3.81 -15.20
CA ILE A 119 3.51 -3.17 -15.15
C ILE A 119 3.40 -2.47 -13.80
N VAL A 120 3.55 -1.15 -13.82
CA VAL A 120 3.30 -0.29 -12.66
C VAL A 120 1.80 -0.13 -12.50
N VAL A 121 1.29 -0.50 -11.33
CA VAL A 121 -0.13 -0.42 -10.97
C VAL A 121 -0.27 0.57 -9.83
N MET A 122 -1.17 1.55 -9.99
CA MET A 122 -1.51 2.52 -8.95
C MET A 122 -3.00 2.82 -8.94
N ASP A 123 -3.49 3.46 -7.89
CA ASP A 123 -4.89 3.90 -7.83
C ASP A 123 -5.17 5.07 -8.80
N ASN A 124 -6.45 5.40 -8.97
CA ASN A 124 -6.90 6.36 -9.98
C ASN A 124 -7.02 7.81 -9.45
N LEU A 125 -6.24 8.18 -8.43
CA LEU A 125 -6.24 9.52 -7.84
C LEU A 125 -5.68 10.59 -8.80
N GLY A 126 -6.08 11.85 -8.61
CA GLY A 126 -5.68 12.96 -9.49
C GLY A 126 -4.18 13.24 -9.47
N SER A 127 -3.54 13.14 -8.30
CA SER A 127 -2.09 13.26 -8.10
C SER A 127 -1.28 12.29 -8.97
N HIS A 128 -1.86 11.12 -9.27
CA HIS A 128 -1.22 10.03 -10.00
C HIS A 128 -1.31 10.16 -11.53
N LYS A 129 -2.07 11.14 -12.03
CA LYS A 129 -2.39 11.26 -13.47
C LYS A 129 -1.47 12.16 -14.27
N SER A 130 -0.34 12.57 -13.69
CA SER A 130 0.62 13.43 -14.38
C SER A 130 1.08 12.81 -15.71
N ALA A 131 1.06 13.60 -16.78
CA ALA A 131 1.57 13.17 -18.09
C ALA A 131 3.05 12.77 -17.99
N LEU A 132 3.81 13.46 -17.14
CA LEU A 132 5.22 13.20 -16.87
C LEU A 132 5.43 11.80 -16.28
N VAL A 133 4.61 11.38 -15.30
CA VAL A 133 4.69 10.03 -14.71
C VAL A 133 4.54 8.95 -15.78
N ARG A 134 3.59 9.11 -16.70
CA ARG A 134 3.40 8.17 -17.81
C ARG A 134 4.59 8.15 -18.76
N GLN A 135 5.18 9.31 -19.06
CA GLN A 135 6.36 9.42 -19.92
C GLN A 135 7.57 8.72 -19.29
N LEU A 136 7.85 8.98 -18.01
CA LEU A 136 8.96 8.38 -17.26
C LEU A 136 8.86 6.86 -17.21
N ILE A 137 7.69 6.31 -16.84
CA ILE A 137 7.47 4.85 -16.79
C ILE A 137 7.64 4.22 -18.18
N ARG A 138 7.13 4.88 -19.23
CA ARG A 138 7.26 4.38 -20.60
C ARG A 138 8.71 4.43 -21.10
N ALA A 139 9.46 5.47 -20.74
CA ALA A 139 10.88 5.60 -21.08
C ALA A 139 11.72 4.48 -20.45
N ALA A 140 11.33 4.00 -19.27
CA ALA A 140 11.92 2.81 -18.62
C ALA A 140 11.50 1.47 -19.27
N GLY A 141 10.71 1.48 -20.34
CA GLY A 141 10.20 0.27 -21.00
C GLY A 141 9.08 -0.44 -20.22
N ALA A 142 8.48 0.23 -19.23
CA ALA A 142 7.39 -0.28 -18.42
C ALA A 142 6.02 0.28 -18.84
N ARG A 143 4.94 -0.30 -18.32
CA ARG A 143 3.55 0.09 -18.61
C ARG A 143 2.89 0.62 -17.35
N LEU A 144 2.04 1.64 -17.49
CA LEU A 144 1.25 2.19 -16.38
C LEU A 144 -0.20 1.75 -16.48
N TRP A 145 -0.70 1.08 -15.44
CA TRP A 145 -2.08 0.62 -15.29
C TRP A 145 -2.72 1.25 -14.05
N PHE A 146 -4.02 1.51 -14.12
CA PHE A 146 -4.79 2.07 -13.01
C PHE A 146 -5.77 1.03 -12.47
N LEU A 147 -5.82 0.92 -11.15
CA LEU A 147 -6.83 0.11 -10.46
C LEU A 147 -8.23 0.68 -10.71
N PRO A 148 -9.26 -0.18 -10.73
CA PRO A 148 -10.63 0.28 -10.67
C PRO A 148 -10.85 1.15 -9.41
N PRO A 149 -11.63 2.23 -9.48
CA PRO A 149 -11.92 3.06 -8.31
C PRO A 149 -12.43 2.25 -7.12
N TYR A 150 -12.15 2.72 -5.89
CA TYR A 150 -12.60 2.11 -4.64
C TYR A 150 -12.25 0.63 -4.50
N SER A 151 -11.06 0.21 -4.98
CA SER A 151 -10.65 -1.20 -5.02
C SER A 151 -9.36 -1.51 -4.22
N PRO A 152 -9.27 -1.13 -2.93
CA PRO A 152 -8.09 -1.40 -2.12
C PRO A 152 -7.87 -2.91 -1.91
N ASP A 153 -8.92 -3.73 -2.01
CA ASP A 153 -8.85 -5.19 -1.98
C ASP A 153 -8.03 -5.79 -3.13
N LEU A 154 -7.91 -5.07 -4.25
CA LEU A 154 -7.12 -5.46 -5.41
C LEU A 154 -5.69 -4.91 -5.34
N ASN A 155 -5.33 -4.18 -4.28
CA ASN A 155 -4.02 -3.56 -4.11
C ASN A 155 -3.21 -4.27 -3.00
N PRO A 156 -2.27 -5.18 -3.33
CA PRO A 156 -1.54 -5.95 -2.32
C PRO A 156 -0.66 -5.09 -1.42
N ILE A 157 -0.22 -3.90 -1.87
CA ILE A 157 0.60 -2.99 -1.04
C ILE A 157 -0.14 -2.50 0.20
N GLU A 158 -1.47 -2.46 0.18
CA GLU A 158 -2.29 -2.10 1.35
C GLU A 158 -2.06 -3.05 2.53
N GLN A 159 -1.82 -4.34 2.25
CA GLN A 159 -1.49 -5.32 3.29
C GLN A 159 -0.09 -5.06 3.88
N ALA A 160 0.90 -4.75 3.03
CA ALA A 160 2.23 -4.38 3.49
C ALA A 160 2.19 -3.09 4.34
N PHE A 161 1.44 -2.08 3.90
CA PHE A 161 1.24 -0.84 4.64
C PHE A 161 0.46 -1.05 5.95
N ALA A 162 -0.50 -1.98 5.99
CA ALA A 162 -1.16 -2.35 7.23
C ALA A 162 -0.17 -2.93 8.26
N LYS A 163 0.75 -3.81 7.84
CA LYS A 163 1.83 -4.33 8.70
C LYS A 163 2.76 -3.23 9.17
N ILE A 164 3.24 -2.35 8.26
CA ILE A 164 4.10 -1.23 8.61
C ILE A 164 3.40 -0.34 9.65
N LYS A 165 2.17 0.11 9.39
CA LYS A 165 1.39 0.92 10.33
C LYS A 165 1.19 0.21 11.68
N HIS A 166 0.99 -1.10 11.69
CA HIS A 166 0.88 -1.87 12.94
C HIS A 166 2.19 -1.82 13.74
N ARG A 167 3.33 -2.07 13.09
CA ARG A 167 4.66 -2.00 13.74
C ARG A 167 4.99 -0.58 14.20
N MET A 168 4.66 0.45 13.41
CA MET A 168 4.81 1.86 13.79
C MET A 168 4.02 2.20 15.06
N ARG A 169 2.75 1.76 15.14
CA ARG A 169 1.92 1.94 16.33
C ARG A 169 2.51 1.27 17.56
N HIS A 170 3.10 0.08 17.39
CA HIS A 170 3.74 -0.63 18.50
C HIS A 170 5.03 0.06 18.96
N ALA A 171 5.83 0.58 18.02
CA ALA A 171 7.11 1.24 18.33
C ALA A 171 6.94 2.65 18.91
N GLN A 172 5.80 3.31 18.66
CA GLN A 172 5.46 4.61 19.24
C GLN A 172 6.55 5.69 19.07
N LYS A 173 7.21 5.72 17.91
CA LYS A 173 8.22 6.75 17.60
C LYS A 173 7.58 8.14 17.55
N ARG A 174 8.15 9.10 18.27
CA ARG A 174 7.55 10.43 18.50
C ARG A 174 8.25 11.56 17.74
N SER A 175 9.48 11.35 17.27
CA SER A 175 10.20 12.26 16.39
C SER A 175 10.10 11.83 14.93
N THR A 176 10.27 12.76 14.00
CA THR A 176 10.30 12.46 12.55
C THR A 176 11.52 11.61 12.18
N GLU A 177 12.67 11.91 12.75
CA GLU A 177 13.93 11.20 12.50
C GLU A 177 13.86 9.73 12.94
N ASP A 178 13.34 9.47 14.15
CA ASP A 178 13.17 8.09 14.62
C ASP A 178 12.13 7.32 13.80
N THR A 179 11.08 8.02 13.36
CA THR A 179 10.04 7.46 12.50
C THR A 179 10.65 7.04 11.16
N TRP A 180 11.48 7.90 10.56
CA TRP A 180 12.17 7.63 9.31
C TRP A 180 13.16 6.47 9.42
N ARG A 181 14.05 6.48 10.43
CA ARG A 181 15.00 5.38 10.67
C ARG A 181 14.30 4.05 10.90
N PHE A 182 13.21 4.06 11.66
CA PHE A 182 12.45 2.85 11.95
C PHE A 182 11.67 2.34 10.74
N ILE A 183 11.15 3.21 9.87
CA ILE A 183 10.59 2.79 8.58
C ILE A 183 11.66 2.08 7.75
N GLY A 184 12.87 2.65 7.66
CA GLY A 184 14.00 2.03 6.95
C GLY A 184 14.25 0.60 7.41
N SER A 185 14.42 0.39 8.71
CA SER A 185 14.64 -0.97 9.25
C SER A 185 13.43 -1.89 9.09
N LEU A 186 12.19 -1.36 9.13
CA LEU A 186 10.99 -2.17 8.91
C LEU A 186 10.88 -2.69 7.49
N VAL A 187 11.25 -1.90 6.49
CA VAL A 187 11.21 -2.30 5.07
C VAL A 187 12.11 -3.53 4.85
N GLU A 188 13.28 -3.58 5.50
CA GLU A 188 14.21 -4.71 5.45
C GLU A 188 13.66 -6.00 6.07
N THR A 189 12.65 -5.89 6.95
CA THR A 189 12.02 -7.08 7.56
C THR A 189 10.96 -7.74 6.69
N ILE A 190 10.55 -7.11 5.58
CA ILE A 190 9.53 -7.66 4.69
C ILE A 190 10.16 -8.75 3.82
N GLN A 191 9.73 -9.99 4.04
CA GLN A 191 10.33 -11.16 3.42
C GLN A 191 9.69 -11.47 2.05
N PRO A 192 10.42 -12.08 1.11
CA PRO A 192 9.87 -12.43 -0.20
C PRO A 192 8.65 -13.35 -0.15
N GLN A 193 8.59 -14.29 0.80
CA GLN A 193 7.41 -15.14 0.96
C GLN A 193 6.19 -14.34 1.41
N GLU A 194 6.40 -13.34 2.27
CA GLU A 194 5.32 -12.47 2.74
C GLU A 194 4.75 -11.62 1.60
N CYS A 195 5.61 -11.09 0.71
CA CYS A 195 5.18 -10.39 -0.49
C CYS A 195 4.33 -11.28 -1.41
N ARG A 196 4.72 -12.54 -1.62
CA ARG A 196 3.93 -13.52 -2.38
C ARG A 196 2.54 -13.72 -1.77
N ASN A 197 2.48 -13.88 -0.45
CA ASN A 197 1.20 -14.04 0.25
C ASN A 197 0.29 -12.80 0.06
N TYR A 198 0.84 -11.58 0.04
CA TYR A 198 0.04 -10.38 -0.24
C TYR A 198 -0.56 -10.39 -1.65
N PHE A 199 0.22 -10.81 -2.65
CA PHE A 199 -0.24 -10.98 -4.02
C PHE A 199 -1.30 -12.07 -4.16
N GLU A 200 -1.10 -13.22 -3.50
CA GLU A 200 -2.06 -14.31 -3.40
C GLU A 200 -3.40 -13.81 -2.84
N ASN A 201 -3.37 -13.14 -1.69
CA ASN A 201 -4.55 -12.61 -1.02
C ASN A 201 -5.30 -11.56 -1.87
N ALA A 202 -4.58 -10.80 -2.70
CA ALA A 202 -5.17 -9.82 -3.61
C ALA A 202 -5.64 -10.43 -4.95
N GLY A 203 -5.45 -11.74 -5.17
CA GLY A 203 -5.93 -12.48 -6.33
C GLY A 203 -4.99 -12.55 -7.52
N TYR A 204 -3.70 -12.25 -7.34
CA TYR A 204 -2.69 -12.29 -8.42
C TYR A 204 -1.92 -13.61 -8.50
N ALA A 205 -2.09 -14.52 -7.55
CA ALA A 205 -1.52 -15.85 -7.67
C ALA A 205 -2.43 -16.77 -8.47
N SER A 206 -2.21 -16.80 -9.77
CA SER A 206 -2.83 -17.80 -10.64
C SER A 206 -1.79 -18.32 -11.61
N ASN A 207 -0.87 -19.13 -11.10
CA ASN A 207 -0.39 -20.23 -11.92
C ASN A 207 -1.49 -21.29 -11.90
N LYS A 208 -2.46 -21.17 -12.80
CA LYS A 208 -3.10 -22.39 -13.30
C LYS A 208 -2.04 -23.07 -14.14
N THR A 209 -1.45 -24.10 -13.56
CA THR A 209 -0.67 -25.12 -14.26
C THR A 209 -1.42 -25.64 -15.47
#